data_AF-A0A2J4PQU5-F1
#
_entry.id   AF-A0A2J4PQU5-F1
#
_cell.length_a   1.000
_cell.length_b   1.000
_cell.length_c   1.000
_cell.angle_alpha   90.00
_cell.angle_beta   90.00
_cell.angle_gamma   90.00
#
_symmetry.space_group_name_H-M   'P 1'
#
loop_
_entity.id
_entity.type
_entity.pdbx_description
1 polymer ?
#
loop_
_entity_poly.entity_id
_entity_poly.type
_entity_poly.pdbx_seq_one_letter_code
_entity_poly.pdbx_strand_id
1 'polypeptide(L)'
;EGFGNVVVEALLLDTPVASTRCPGGVTEILTGELSRGLADLNSPALAQTMQSIYHSPPAIDAAALEKFSVASICQQYRQLRSA
;
A
#
# COMPACT_ATOMS: atom_id res chain seq x y z
N GLU A 1 6.64 -9.45 -0.28
CA GLU A 1 6.62 -9.38 1.21
C GLU A 1 5.38 -10.06 1.74
N GLY A 2 5.29 -10.39 3.03
CA GLY A 2 4.05 -10.95 3.60
C GLY A 2 2.88 -9.99 3.47
N PHE A 3 3.00 -8.79 4.07
CA PHE A 3 1.98 -7.74 3.99
C PHE A 3 2.58 -6.40 3.58
N GLY A 4 3.50 -5.89 4.38
CA GLY A 4 4.14 -4.59 4.17
C GLY A 4 3.63 -3.52 5.14
N ASN A 5 3.78 -3.74 6.45
CA ASN A 5 3.32 -2.80 7.49
C ASN A 5 3.85 -1.38 7.24
N VAL A 6 5.14 -1.26 6.91
CA VAL A 6 5.80 0.03 6.65
C VAL A 6 5.19 0.78 5.46
N VAL A 7 4.58 0.08 4.50
CA VAL A 7 3.87 0.70 3.38
C VAL A 7 2.59 1.37 3.89
N VAL A 8 1.83 0.68 4.74
CA VAL A 8 0.61 1.26 5.35
C VAL A 8 0.98 2.43 6.27
N GLU A 9 2.01 2.27 7.10
CA GLU A 9 2.51 3.32 8.00
C GLU A 9 2.95 4.58 7.26
N ALA A 10 3.68 4.43 6.14
CA ALA A 10 4.07 5.56 5.30
C ALA A 10 2.85 6.28 4.72
N LEU A 11 1.87 5.53 4.19
CA LEU A 11 0.64 6.11 3.64
C LEU A 11 -0.18 6.86 4.72
N LEU A 12 -0.24 6.34 5.95
CA LEU A 12 -0.89 7.02 7.08
C LEU A 12 -0.21 8.34 7.45
N LEU A 13 1.08 8.48 7.17
CA LEU A 13 1.86 9.70 7.36
C LEU A 13 1.88 10.60 6.12
N ASP A 14 0.93 10.40 5.20
CA ASP A 14 0.83 11.13 3.94
C ASP A 14 2.13 11.07 3.12
N THR A 15 2.85 9.94 3.23
CA THR A 15 4.11 9.69 2.52
C THR A 15 3.88 8.71 1.37
N PRO A 16 3.94 9.17 0.11
CA PRO A 16 3.78 8.32 -1.06
C PRO A 16 4.85 7.23 -1.14
N VAL A 17 4.45 6.03 -1.57
CA VAL A 17 5.33 4.86 -1.61
C VAL A 17 5.58 4.44 -3.06
N ALA A 18 6.84 4.15 -3.38
CA ALA A 18 7.24 3.42 -4.58
C ALA A 18 7.84 2.07 -4.16
N SER A 19 7.32 0.98 -4.71
CA SER A 19 7.78 -0.38 -4.44
C SER A 19 7.77 -1.22 -5.71
N THR A 20 8.60 -2.25 -5.74
CA THR A 20 8.45 -3.30 -6.76
C THR A 20 7.16 -4.07 -6.53
N ARG A 21 6.60 -4.61 -7.61
CA ARG A 21 5.49 -5.56 -7.64
C ARG A 21 5.97 -6.95 -7.20
N CYS A 22 6.58 -7.02 -6.02
CA CYS A 22 6.93 -8.29 -5.41
C CYS A 22 5.64 -9.02 -5.01
N PRO A 23 5.58 -10.36 -5.14
CA PRO A 23 4.41 -11.12 -4.69
C PRO A 23 4.11 -10.87 -3.19
N GLY A 24 2.82 -10.74 -2.88
CA GLY A 24 2.29 -10.60 -1.52
C GLY A 24 1.60 -9.26 -1.26
N GLY A 25 1.49 -8.85 0.00
CA GLY A 25 0.50 -7.84 0.40
C GLY A 25 0.69 -6.41 -0.11
N VAL A 26 1.86 -6.04 -0.65
CA VAL A 26 2.07 -4.69 -1.21
C VAL A 26 1.10 -4.41 -2.35
N THR A 27 0.78 -5.41 -3.18
CA THR A 27 -0.21 -5.26 -4.26
C THR A 27 -1.65 -5.13 -3.77
N GLU A 28 -1.92 -5.52 -2.52
CA GLU A 28 -3.24 -5.35 -1.87
C GLU A 28 -3.39 -3.98 -1.19
N ILE A 29 -2.26 -3.34 -0.89
CA ILE A 29 -2.19 -1.99 -0.30
C ILE A 29 -2.17 -0.92 -1.41
N LEU A 30 -1.28 -1.05 -2.40
CA LEU A 30 -1.11 -0.09 -3.48
C LEU A 30 -2.11 -0.37 -4.63
N THR A 31 -3.39 -0.06 -4.39
CA THR A 31 -4.49 -0.22 -5.36
C THR A 31 -5.04 1.13 -5.82
N GLY A 32 -5.87 1.14 -6.87
CA GLY A 32 -6.42 2.37 -7.42
C GLY A 32 -5.31 3.34 -7.84
N GLU A 33 -5.41 4.61 -7.45
CA GLU A 33 -4.38 5.63 -7.71
C GLU A 33 -3.01 5.29 -7.11
N LEU A 34 -2.97 4.62 -5.95
CA LEU A 34 -1.72 4.22 -5.29
C LEU A 34 -0.96 3.13 -6.08
N SER A 35 -1.63 2.43 -6.99
CA SER A 35 -0.99 1.43 -7.86
C SER A 35 0.07 2.02 -8.79
N ARG A 36 0.06 3.34 -9.00
CA ARG A 36 1.13 4.08 -9.69
C ARG A 36 2.50 3.93 -9.01
N GLY A 37 2.51 3.62 -7.71
CA GLY A 37 3.72 3.32 -6.95
C GLY A 37 4.31 1.93 -7.20
N LEU A 38 3.64 1.08 -8.00
CA LEU A 38 4.10 -0.28 -8.28
C LEU A 38 4.96 -0.34 -9.55
N ALA A 39 6.22 -0.68 -9.38
CA ALA A 39 7.18 -0.92 -10.45
C ALA A 39 7.29 -2.42 -10.79
N ASP A 40 7.72 -2.75 -12.00
CA ASP A 40 8.20 -4.11 -12.28
C ASP A 40 9.42 -4.46 -11.41
N LEU A 41 9.67 -5.76 -11.23
CA LEU A 41 10.77 -6.27 -10.39
C LEU A 41 12.14 -6.12 -11.09
N ASN A 42 12.49 -4.90 -11.48
CA ASN A 42 13.78 -4.53 -12.04
C ASN A 42 14.13 -3.08 -11.67
N SER A 43 15.44 -2.79 -11.57
CA SER A 43 15.94 -1.50 -11.11
C SER A 43 15.55 -0.31 -12.00
N PRO A 44 15.58 -0.42 -13.35
CA PRO A 44 15.13 0.68 -14.22
C PRO A 44 13.67 1.09 -14.00
N ALA A 45 12.76 0.11 -13.91
CA ALA A 45 11.35 0.38 -13.65
C ALA A 45 11.14 1.00 -12.27
N LEU A 46 11.86 0.53 -11.25
CA LEU A 46 11.79 1.11 -9.91
C LEU A 46 12.25 2.57 -9.89
N ALA A 47 13.36 2.88 -10.56
CA ALA A 47 13.88 4.25 -10.64
C ALA A 47 12.90 5.21 -11.34
N GLN A 48 12.28 4.78 -12.44
CA GLN A 48 11.25 5.57 -13.13
C GLN A 48 10.02 5.81 -12.25
N THR A 49 9.60 4.77 -11.52
CA THR A 49 8.46 4.86 -10.60
C THR A 49 8.76 5.82 -9.45
N MET A 50 9.95 5.74 -8.85
CA MET A 50 10.39 6.69 -7.82
C MET A 50 10.36 8.14 -8.31
N GLN A 51 10.85 8.41 -9.52
CA GLN A 51 10.79 9.76 -10.11
C GLN A 51 9.37 10.24 -10.36
N SER A 52 8.51 9.37 -10.91
CA SER A 52 7.09 9.69 -11.17
C SER A 52 6.35 10.04 -9.89
N ILE A 53 6.52 9.25 -8.83
CA ILE A 53 5.90 9.47 -7.52
C ILE A 53 6.45 10.73 -6.85
N TYR A 54 7.76 10.99 -6.97
CA TYR A 54 8.37 12.20 -6.41
C TYR A 54 7.84 13.48 -7.07
N HIS A 55 7.73 13.50 -8.40
CA HIS A 55 7.30 14.70 -9.14
C HIS A 55 5.78 14.89 -9.18
N SER A 56 5.02 13.80 -9.12
CA SER A 56 3.56 13.82 -9.18
C SER A 56 3.01 12.77 -8.22
N PRO A 57 3.05 13.04 -6.90
CA PRO A 57 2.59 12.08 -5.91
C PRO A 57 1.08 11.81 -6.10
N PRO A 58 0.63 10.55 -5.97
CA PRO A 58 -0.79 10.23 -5.97
C PRO A 58 -1.45 10.81 -4.71
N ALA A 59 -2.72 11.16 -4.82
CA ALA A 59 -3.51 11.50 -3.64
C ALA A 59 -3.69 10.26 -2.76
N ILE A 60 -3.39 10.39 -1.47
CA ILE A 60 -3.58 9.34 -0.49
C ILE A 60 -4.97 9.52 0.13
N ASP A 61 -5.87 8.59 -0.15
CA ASP A 61 -7.19 8.57 0.49
C ASP A 61 -7.12 7.85 1.83
N ALA A 62 -7.19 8.61 2.93
CA ALA A 62 -7.21 8.05 4.27
C ALA A 62 -8.38 7.08 4.49
N ALA A 63 -9.53 7.30 3.84
CA ALA A 63 -10.68 6.39 3.95
C ALA A 63 -10.38 5.01 3.37
N ALA A 64 -9.54 4.93 2.33
CA ALA A 64 -9.10 3.65 1.76
C ALA A 64 -8.18 2.86 2.70
N LEU A 65 -7.53 3.52 3.67
CA LEU A 65 -6.67 2.92 4.68
C LEU A 65 -7.43 2.44 5.92
N GLU A 66 -8.67 2.89 6.14
CA GLU A 66 -9.50 2.47 7.29
C GLU A 66 -9.75 0.96 7.36
N LYS A 67 -9.66 0.26 6.22
CA LYS A 67 -9.72 -1.21 6.19
C LYS A 67 -8.58 -1.88 6.97
N PHE A 68 -7.48 -1.16 7.21
CA PHE A 68 -6.33 -1.59 8.00
C PHE A 68 -6.38 -1.08 9.46
N SER A 69 -7.44 -0.37 9.86
CA SER A 69 -7.56 0.16 11.21
C SER A 69 -7.76 -0.95 12.25
N VAL A 70 -7.34 -0.69 13.48
CA VAL A 70 -7.49 -1.64 14.60
C VAL A 70 -8.95 -2.06 14.77
N ALA A 71 -9.88 -1.12 14.67
CA ALA A 71 -11.32 -1.41 14.79
C ALA A 71 -11.80 -2.40 13.71
N SER A 72 -11.46 -2.14 12.44
CA SER A 72 -11.80 -3.00 11.30
C SER A 72 -11.23 -4.41 11.46
N ILE A 73 -9.96 -4.51 11.83
CA ILE A 73 -9.26 -5.79 11.99
C ILE A 73 -9.81 -6.57 13.20
N CYS A 74 -10.04 -5.92 14.35
CA CYS A 74 -10.67 -6.56 15.51
C CYS A 74 -12.06 -7.12 15.18
N GLN A 75 -12.85 -6.42 14.36
CA GLN A 75 -14.14 -6.92 13.90
C GLN A 75 -13.99 -8.19 13.05
N GLN A 76 -13.03 -8.23 12.12
CA GLN A 76 -12.75 -9.42 11.30
C GLN A 76 -12.32 -10.61 12.17
N TYR A 77 -11.43 -10.41 13.15
CA TYR A 77 -11.04 -11.47 14.09
C TYR A 77 -12.21 -12.03 14.89
N ARG A 78 -13.16 -11.18 15.31
CA ARG A 78 -14.36 -11.65 16.01
C ARG A 78 -15.23 -12.54 15.13
N GLN A 79 -15.32 -12.23 13.83
CA GLN A 79 -16.12 -12.99 12.87
C GLN A 79 -15.57 -14.39 12.64
N LEU A 80 -14.25 -14.57 12.70
CA LEU A 80 -13.61 -15.89 12.58
C LEU A 80 -14.02 -16.87 13.69
N ARG A 81 -14.42 -16.37 14.87
CA ARG A 81 -14.91 -17.21 15.98
C ARG A 81 -16.37 -17.61 15.82
N SER A 82 -17.13 -16.88 15.01
CA SER A 82 -18.56 -17.12 14.77
C SER A 82 -18.84 -17.88 13.47
N ALA A 83 -17.79 -18.25 12.73
CA ALA A 83 -17.85 -19.12 11.55
C ALA A 83 -17.47 -20.55 11.96
#